data_AF-A0A661DX57-F1
#
_entry.id   AF-A0A661DX57-F1
#
_cell.length_a   1.000
_cell.length_b   1.000
_cell.length_c   1.000
_cell.angle_alpha   90.00
_cell.angle_beta   90.00
_cell.angle_gamma   90.00
#
_symmetry.space_group_name_H-M   'P 1'
#
loop_
_entity.id
_entity.type
_entity.pdbx_description
1 polymer ?
#
loop_
_entity_poly.entity_id
_entity_poly.type
_entity_poly.pdbx_seq_one_letter_code
_entity_poly.pdbx_strand_id
1 'polypeptide(L)'
;MTSPVSIFNIALGWLGESAITSFGDSSDSAQLGKNNYNDIRDTVLEEVSWTFAVKRIEPARIATKPLYGFSAAFQIPPEVLRVLTVSDASTSGGSADRYDTGQGGESKIPWNREGDKILTNTAERIYMRAIVRITDPNKYSPSFIQALAARIAADICIPLTQDEKVQTNMEALYQRKLAAAGTSDGRQGRSERTRSNSLTRVR
;
A
#
# COMPACT_ATOMS: atom_id res chain seq x y z
N MET A 1 -3.50 1.22 23.56
CA MET A 1 -4.16 0.65 22.36
C MET A 1 -4.15 1.72 21.30
N THR A 2 -3.68 1.41 20.09
CA THR A 2 -3.68 2.39 18.99
C THR A 2 -5.09 2.49 18.43
N SER A 3 -5.61 3.71 18.32
CA SER A 3 -6.92 3.99 17.72
C SER A 3 -6.81 5.05 16.63
N PRO A 4 -7.78 5.13 15.70
CA PRO A 4 -7.79 6.18 14.68
C PRO A 4 -7.73 7.59 15.30
N VAL A 5 -8.47 7.79 16.40
CA VAL A 5 -8.47 9.04 17.17
C VAL A 5 -7.10 9.35 17.76
N SER A 6 -6.39 8.35 18.30
CA SER A 6 -5.04 8.56 18.84
C SER A 6 -4.04 9.00 17.76
N ILE A 7 -4.15 8.47 16.53
CA ILE A 7 -3.29 8.85 15.41
C ILE A 7 -3.63 10.27 14.95
N PHE A 8 -4.92 10.60 14.87
CA PHE A 8 -5.38 11.94 14.54
C PHE A 8 -4.93 12.98 15.58
N ASN A 9 -4.96 12.64 16.87
CA ASN A 9 -4.46 13.51 17.94
C ASN A 9 -2.96 13.78 17.86
N ILE A 10 -2.14 12.85 17.32
CA ILE A 10 -0.72 13.13 17.03
C ILE A 10 -0.61 14.24 15.97
N ALA A 11 -1.43 14.18 14.93
CA ALA A 11 -1.46 15.19 13.87
C ALA A 11 -1.90 16.57 14.42
N LEU A 12 -2.98 16.61 15.21
CA LEU A 12 -3.45 17.84 15.86
C LEU A 12 -2.38 18.46 16.77
N GLY A 13 -1.65 17.63 17.51
CA GLY A 13 -0.54 18.09 18.36
C GLY A 13 0.58 18.78 17.57
N TRP A 14 0.82 18.39 16.32
CA TRP A 14 1.80 19.09 15.45
C TRP A 14 1.28 20.40 14.89
N LEU A 15 -0.03 20.54 14.75
CA LEU A 15 -0.69 21.78 14.35
C LEU A 15 -0.92 22.74 15.55
N GLY A 16 -0.67 22.28 16.77
CA GLY A 16 -0.93 23.06 18.00
C GLY A 16 -2.41 23.06 18.43
N GLU A 17 -3.21 22.14 17.88
CA GLU A 17 -4.64 22.03 18.14
C GLU A 17 -4.96 21.17 19.36
N SER A 18 -6.14 21.37 19.93
CA SER A 18 -6.62 20.57 21.06
C SER A 18 -7.00 19.16 20.63
N ALA A 19 -6.61 18.17 21.44
CA ALA A 19 -6.95 16.77 21.18
C ALA A 19 -8.47 16.54 21.23
N ILE A 20 -8.97 15.68 20.34
CA ILE A 20 -10.36 15.24 20.32
C ILE A 20 -10.53 13.92 21.08
N THR A 21 -11.74 13.67 21.58
CA THR A 21 -12.07 12.42 22.28
C THR A 21 -12.69 11.39 21.34
N SER A 22 -13.43 11.84 20.34
CA SER A 22 -14.12 11.01 19.37
C SER A 22 -14.29 11.72 18.03
N PHE A 23 -14.39 10.96 16.94
CA PHE A 23 -14.84 11.49 15.64
C PHE A 23 -16.35 11.79 15.60
N GLY A 24 -17.08 11.52 16.69
CA GLY A 24 -18.45 11.95 16.89
C GLY A 24 -18.59 13.35 17.49
N ASP A 25 -17.49 13.98 17.90
CA ASP A 25 -17.52 15.30 18.53
C ASP A 25 -17.98 16.37 17.52
N SER A 26 -18.64 17.42 18.00
CA SER A 26 -19.16 18.52 17.15
C SER A 26 -18.10 19.56 16.79
N SER A 27 -16.83 19.32 17.09
CA SER A 27 -15.74 20.22 16.72
C SER A 27 -15.37 20.07 15.26
N ASP A 28 -14.91 21.16 14.64
CA ASP A 28 -14.49 21.16 13.23
C ASP A 28 -13.37 20.14 12.98
N SER A 29 -12.41 20.03 13.91
CA SER A 29 -11.34 19.03 13.88
C SER A 29 -11.87 17.59 13.85
N ALA A 30 -12.92 17.28 14.62
CA ALA A 30 -13.50 15.94 14.64
C ALA A 30 -14.25 15.61 13.33
N GLN A 31 -14.94 16.59 12.73
CA GLN A 31 -15.60 16.42 11.44
C GLN A 31 -14.57 16.23 10.31
N LEU A 32 -13.48 17.00 10.31
CA LEU A 32 -12.37 16.82 9.36
C LEU A 32 -11.75 15.43 9.50
N GLY A 33 -11.51 14.97 10.74
CA GLY A 33 -11.01 13.63 11.00
C GLY A 33 -11.95 12.54 10.49
N LYS A 34 -13.26 12.67 10.75
CA LYS A 34 -14.27 11.71 10.29
C LYS A 34 -14.31 11.58 8.76
N ASN A 35 -14.19 12.70 8.05
CA ASN A 35 -14.32 12.72 6.60
C ASN A 35 -13.04 12.27 5.89
N ASN A 36 -11.87 12.69 6.38
CA ASN A 36 -10.62 12.52 5.63
C ASN A 36 -9.78 11.32 6.08
N TYR A 37 -9.95 10.82 7.31
CA TYR A 37 -9.01 9.82 7.87
C TYR A 37 -8.92 8.54 7.04
N ASN A 38 -10.05 8.03 6.55
CA ASN A 38 -10.07 6.78 5.78
C ASN A 38 -9.37 6.90 4.44
N ASP A 39 -9.59 8.01 3.74
CA ASP A 39 -9.03 8.26 2.40
C ASP A 39 -7.52 8.54 2.49
N ILE A 40 -7.11 9.30 3.50
CA ILE A 40 -5.69 9.56 3.77
C ILE A 40 -4.97 8.26 4.16
N ARG A 41 -5.58 7.42 5.01
CA ARG A 41 -5.02 6.10 5.36
C ARG A 41 -4.78 5.27 4.10
N ASP A 42 -5.76 5.16 3.23
CA ASP A 42 -5.66 4.33 2.02
C ASP A 42 -4.57 4.87 1.09
N THR A 43 -4.45 6.19 0.97
CA THR A 43 -3.39 6.86 0.18
C THR A 43 -1.99 6.51 0.72
N VAL A 44 -1.75 6.70 2.02
CA VAL A 44 -0.43 6.40 2.63
C VAL A 44 -0.11 4.90 2.59
N LEU A 45 -1.13 4.03 2.71
CA LEU A 45 -0.97 2.59 2.52
C LEU A 45 -0.56 2.24 1.10
N GLU A 46 -1.11 2.92 0.09
CA GLU A 46 -0.80 2.67 -1.32
C GLU A 46 0.61 3.11 -1.71
N GLU A 47 1.16 4.17 -1.10
CA GLU A 47 2.43 4.76 -1.50
C GLU A 47 3.63 3.82 -1.27
N VAL A 48 3.70 3.18 -0.11
CA VAL A 48 4.84 2.32 0.29
C VAL A 48 4.40 0.86 0.40
N SER A 49 5.30 -0.06 0.07
CA SER A 49 5.01 -1.50 0.15
C SER A 49 5.18 -2.02 1.58
N TRP A 50 4.29 -1.60 2.48
CA TRP A 50 4.34 -1.93 3.90
C TRP A 50 4.23 -3.44 4.15
N THR A 51 5.23 -4.04 4.80
CA THR A 51 5.30 -5.49 5.08
C THR A 51 4.03 -6.01 5.76
N PHE A 52 3.48 -5.27 6.73
CA PHE A 52 2.26 -5.65 7.46
C PHE A 52 0.99 -5.63 6.59
N ALA A 53 1.00 -4.89 5.48
CA ALA A 53 -0.11 -4.77 4.54
C ALA A 53 0.10 -5.64 3.28
N VAL A 54 1.26 -6.28 3.11
CA VAL A 54 1.51 -7.21 2.00
C VAL A 54 0.81 -8.54 2.27
N LYS A 55 -0.05 -8.97 1.33
CA LYS A 55 -0.73 -10.26 1.37
C LYS A 55 -0.59 -11.03 0.05
N ARG A 56 -0.54 -12.36 0.15
CA ARG A 56 -0.65 -13.30 -0.97
C ARG A 56 -2.12 -13.63 -1.22
N ILE A 57 -2.57 -13.49 -2.45
CA ILE A 57 -3.96 -13.68 -2.87
C ILE A 57 -3.99 -14.57 -4.11
N GLU A 58 -4.96 -15.48 -4.17
CA GLU A 58 -5.32 -16.22 -5.37
C GLU A 58 -6.62 -15.59 -5.92
N PRO A 59 -6.53 -14.67 -6.90
CA PRO A 59 -7.71 -13.99 -7.44
C PRO A 59 -8.56 -14.95 -8.28
N ALA A 60 -9.88 -14.73 -8.24
CA ALA A 60 -10.82 -15.55 -9.00
C ALA A 60 -10.73 -15.25 -10.50
N ARG A 61 -10.72 -16.30 -11.33
CA ARG A 61 -10.74 -16.15 -12.79
C ARG A 61 -12.11 -15.68 -13.28
N ILE A 62 -12.11 -14.75 -14.23
CA ILE A 62 -13.31 -14.24 -14.88
C ILE A 62 -13.56 -15.04 -16.16
N ALA A 63 -14.83 -15.41 -16.41
CA ALA A 63 -15.22 -16.16 -17.61
C ALA A 63 -15.10 -15.33 -18.89
N THR A 64 -15.39 -14.02 -18.80
CA THR A 64 -15.25 -13.06 -19.89
C THR A 64 -13.78 -12.80 -20.18
N LYS A 65 -13.35 -13.15 -21.39
CA LYS A 65 -12.00 -12.87 -21.88
C LYS A 65 -11.86 -11.41 -22.33
N PRO A 66 -10.65 -10.83 -22.28
CA PRO A 66 -10.36 -9.57 -22.94
C PRO A 66 -10.67 -9.62 -24.44
N LEU A 67 -11.03 -8.48 -25.02
CA LEU A 67 -11.35 -8.39 -26.45
C LEU A 67 -10.12 -8.67 -27.33
N TYR A 68 -8.93 -8.25 -26.89
CA TYR A 68 -7.66 -8.46 -27.57
C TYR A 68 -6.49 -8.52 -26.58
N GLY A 69 -5.31 -8.90 -27.07
CA GLY A 69 -4.07 -8.93 -26.28
C GLY A 69 -3.97 -10.17 -25.40
N PHE A 70 -4.49 -10.10 -24.17
CA PHE A 70 -4.37 -11.17 -23.18
C PHE A 70 -5.48 -12.23 -23.33
N SER A 71 -5.18 -13.48 -22.94
CA SER A 71 -6.10 -14.62 -23.08
C SER A 71 -7.01 -14.87 -21.87
N ALA A 72 -6.67 -14.31 -20.71
CA ALA A 72 -7.38 -14.50 -19.44
C ALA A 72 -7.47 -13.20 -18.62
N ALA A 73 -8.52 -13.14 -17.79
CA ALA A 73 -8.78 -12.05 -16.85
C ALA A 73 -9.06 -12.63 -15.46
N PHE A 74 -8.60 -11.94 -14.41
CA PHE A 74 -8.77 -12.31 -13.02
C PHE A 74 -9.28 -11.12 -12.21
N GLN A 75 -10.21 -11.36 -11.29
CA GLN A 75 -10.84 -10.33 -10.47
C GLN A 75 -9.92 -9.91 -9.33
N ILE A 76 -9.63 -8.62 -9.22
CA ILE A 76 -8.94 -8.03 -8.08
C ILE A 76 -9.97 -7.85 -6.95
N PRO A 77 -9.71 -8.40 -5.76
CA PRO A 77 -10.55 -8.15 -4.60
C PRO A 77 -10.58 -6.67 -4.18
N PRO A 78 -11.71 -6.13 -3.68
CA PRO A 78 -11.87 -4.71 -3.36
C PRO A 78 -11.02 -4.22 -2.19
N GLU A 79 -10.45 -5.12 -1.40
CA GLU A 79 -9.49 -4.81 -0.36
C GLU A 79 -8.09 -4.51 -0.89
N VAL A 80 -7.79 -4.83 -2.15
CA VAL A 80 -6.47 -4.58 -2.74
C VAL A 80 -6.34 -3.12 -3.16
N LEU A 81 -5.36 -2.41 -2.59
CA LEU A 81 -4.99 -1.05 -2.98
C LEU A 81 -4.01 -1.07 -4.15
N ARG A 82 -2.95 -1.89 -4.04
CA ARG A 82 -1.88 -1.98 -5.05
C ARG A 82 -1.42 -3.40 -5.30
N VAL A 83 -1.29 -3.78 -6.57
CA VAL A 83 -0.69 -5.06 -6.98
C VAL A 83 0.82 -4.90 -7.09
N LEU A 84 1.59 -5.80 -6.46
CA LEU A 84 3.06 -5.77 -6.46
C LEU A 84 3.65 -6.75 -7.47
N THR A 85 3.24 -8.02 -7.39
CA THR A 85 3.71 -9.09 -8.27
C THR A 85 2.56 -10.02 -8.62
N VAL A 86 2.65 -10.63 -9.80
CA VAL A 86 1.75 -11.67 -10.28
C VAL A 86 2.60 -12.82 -10.82
N SER A 87 2.25 -14.05 -10.45
CA SER A 87 2.90 -15.29 -10.87
C SER A 87 1.90 -16.37 -11.20
N ASP A 88 2.28 -17.34 -12.03
CA ASP A 88 1.45 -18.49 -12.36
C ASP A 88 1.61 -19.69 -11.40
N ALA A 89 0.67 -20.63 -11.49
CA ALA A 89 0.75 -21.90 -10.78
C ALA A 89 1.65 -22.95 -11.47
N SER A 90 1.95 -22.83 -12.77
CA SER A 90 2.80 -23.81 -13.47
C SER A 90 4.24 -23.86 -12.96
N THR A 91 4.68 -22.84 -12.23
CA THR A 91 6.04 -22.78 -11.68
C THR A 91 6.18 -23.49 -10.31
N SER A 92 5.10 -23.94 -9.66
CA SER A 92 5.18 -24.63 -8.36
C SER A 92 5.64 -26.09 -8.42
N GLY A 93 5.97 -26.61 -9.62
CA GLY A 93 6.35 -28.01 -9.86
C GLY A 93 7.84 -28.28 -10.07
N GLY A 94 8.75 -27.40 -9.61
CA GLY A 94 10.19 -27.54 -9.86
C GLY A 94 11.04 -27.52 -8.59
N SER A 95 11.20 -28.70 -7.96
CA SER A 95 12.16 -29.06 -6.90
C SER A 95 12.19 -28.18 -5.64
N ALA A 96 11.85 -28.80 -4.52
CA ALA A 96 12.07 -28.27 -3.17
C ALA A 96 13.57 -28.02 -2.82
N ASP A 97 14.51 -28.44 -3.69
CA ASP A 97 15.96 -28.18 -3.56
C ASP A 97 16.45 -26.95 -4.36
N ARG A 98 15.55 -26.12 -4.90
CA ARG A 98 15.92 -24.74 -5.25
C ARG A 98 16.03 -23.92 -3.97
N TYR A 99 17.13 -24.15 -3.26
CA TYR A 99 17.70 -23.15 -2.37
C TYR A 99 17.72 -21.81 -3.12
N ASP A 100 16.80 -20.94 -2.75
CA ASP A 100 17.04 -19.57 -2.30
C ASP A 100 18.47 -19.04 -2.55
N THR A 101 18.85 -18.95 -3.82
CA THR A 101 20.10 -18.34 -4.30
C THR A 101 19.99 -16.81 -4.31
N GLY A 102 19.09 -16.25 -3.50
CA GLY A 102 18.52 -14.92 -3.73
C GLY A 102 17.58 -14.91 -4.94
N GLN A 103 17.14 -16.09 -5.37
CA GLN A 103 16.14 -16.37 -6.41
C GLN A 103 14.85 -16.95 -5.79
N GLY A 104 14.33 -16.35 -4.71
CA GLY A 104 12.95 -16.58 -4.25
C GLY A 104 11.92 -15.92 -5.18
N GLY A 105 12.19 -15.95 -6.49
CA GLY A 105 11.42 -15.28 -7.51
C GLY A 105 10.23 -16.12 -7.88
N GLU A 106 9.06 -15.77 -7.36
CA GLU A 106 7.82 -15.90 -8.11
C GLU A 106 8.10 -15.60 -9.59
N SER A 107 7.86 -16.55 -10.49
CA SER A 107 8.02 -16.29 -11.91
C SER A 107 7.05 -15.19 -12.30
N LYS A 108 7.57 -13.97 -12.49
CA LYS A 108 6.80 -12.80 -12.87
C LYS A 108 6.33 -13.03 -14.31
N ILE A 109 5.04 -13.30 -14.46
CA ILE A 109 4.41 -13.42 -15.78
C ILE A 109 4.14 -12.01 -16.34
N PRO A 110 4.03 -11.83 -17.66
CA PRO A 110 3.48 -10.59 -18.21
C PRO A 110 2.03 -10.42 -17.77
N TRP A 111 1.71 -9.26 -17.20
CA TRP A 111 0.37 -8.93 -16.75
C TRP A 111 0.09 -7.44 -16.97
N ASN A 112 -1.19 -7.10 -17.06
CA ASN A 112 -1.68 -5.72 -17.04
C ASN A 112 -2.83 -5.58 -16.05
N ARG A 113 -2.97 -4.42 -15.40
CA ARG A 113 -4.16 -4.10 -14.60
C ARG A 113 -5.08 -3.21 -15.42
N GLU A 114 -6.35 -3.60 -15.50
CA GLU A 114 -7.40 -2.80 -16.13
C GLU A 114 -8.59 -2.73 -15.17
N GLY A 115 -8.82 -1.55 -14.60
CA GLY A 115 -9.83 -1.35 -13.55
C GLY A 115 -9.61 -2.30 -12.35
N ASP A 116 -10.60 -3.15 -12.13
CA ASP A 116 -10.64 -4.18 -11.09
C ASP A 116 -10.16 -5.57 -11.58
N LYS A 117 -9.45 -5.63 -12.71
CA LYS A 117 -9.02 -6.89 -13.32
C LYS A 117 -7.51 -6.93 -13.56
N ILE A 118 -6.96 -8.13 -13.43
CA ILE A 118 -5.62 -8.48 -13.90
C ILE A 118 -5.77 -9.29 -15.19
N LEU A 119 -5.12 -8.83 -16.25
CA LEU A 119 -5.06 -9.51 -17.53
C LEU A 119 -3.73 -10.23 -17.69
N THR A 120 -3.75 -11.47 -18.14
CA THR A 120 -2.56 -12.26 -18.42
C THR A 120 -2.81 -13.36 -19.45
N ASN A 121 -1.75 -14.04 -19.88
CA ASN A 121 -1.81 -15.14 -20.85
C ASN A 121 -1.94 -16.53 -20.20
N THR A 122 -1.83 -16.61 -18.88
CA THR A 122 -1.94 -17.86 -18.12
C THR A 122 -3.40 -18.31 -18.00
N ALA A 123 -3.66 -19.58 -18.31
CA ALA A 123 -5.02 -20.09 -18.53
C ALA A 123 -5.77 -20.54 -17.26
N GLU A 124 -5.08 -20.93 -16.19
CA GLU A 124 -5.72 -21.63 -15.06
C GLU A 124 -5.74 -20.84 -13.75
N ARG A 125 -4.57 -20.63 -13.13
CA ARG A 125 -4.44 -20.03 -11.79
C ARG A 125 -3.26 -19.07 -11.74
N ILE A 126 -3.46 -17.98 -11.02
CA ILE A 126 -2.40 -17.02 -10.71
C ILE A 126 -2.35 -16.78 -9.20
N TYR A 127 -1.17 -16.41 -8.73
CA TYR A 127 -0.93 -15.91 -7.39
C TYR A 127 -0.44 -14.48 -7.50
N MET A 128 -0.92 -13.62 -6.62
CA MET A 128 -0.48 -12.23 -6.56
C MET A 128 -0.01 -11.86 -5.16
N ARG A 129 0.98 -10.97 -5.09
CA ARG A 129 1.27 -10.19 -3.89
C ARG A 129 0.71 -8.80 -4.08
N ALA A 130 -0.02 -8.33 -3.07
CA ALA A 130 -0.66 -7.04 -3.09
C ALA A 130 -0.60 -6.36 -1.73
N ILE A 131 -0.70 -5.03 -1.76
CA ILE A 131 -1.01 -4.21 -0.60
C ILE A 131 -2.51 -4.22 -0.41
N VAL A 132 -2.95 -4.65 0.76
CA VAL A 132 -4.36 -4.67 1.15
C VAL A 132 -4.68 -3.55 2.12
N ARG A 133 -5.92 -3.05 2.07
CA ARG A 133 -6.48 -2.12 3.03
C ARG A 133 -6.55 -2.78 4.40
N ILE A 134 -5.75 -2.26 5.33
CA ILE A 134 -5.81 -2.64 6.75
C ILE A 134 -6.53 -1.53 7.49
N THR A 135 -7.62 -1.86 8.18
CA THR A 135 -8.41 -0.89 8.96
C THR A 135 -8.11 -0.93 10.45
N ASP A 136 -7.51 -2.03 10.94
CA ASP A 136 -7.14 -2.23 12.34
C ASP A 136 -5.83 -1.50 12.68
N PRO A 137 -5.86 -0.43 13.49
CA PRO A 137 -4.68 0.36 13.81
C PRO A 137 -3.64 -0.38 14.64
N ASN A 138 -4.00 -1.50 15.29
CA ASN A 138 -3.03 -2.28 16.07
C ASN A 138 -2.06 -3.07 15.18
N LYS A 139 -2.36 -3.21 13.89
CA LYS A 139 -1.47 -3.85 12.90
C LYS A 139 -0.48 -2.87 12.28
N TYR A 140 -0.65 -1.57 12.51
CA TYR A 140 0.22 -0.56 11.93
C TYR A 140 1.61 -0.57 12.56
N SER A 141 2.63 -0.47 11.71
CA SER A 141 3.99 -0.24 12.21
C SER A 141 4.11 1.16 12.83
N PRO A 142 4.97 1.36 13.85
CA PRO A 142 5.18 2.68 14.46
C PRO A 142 5.62 3.75 13.44
N SER A 143 6.42 3.35 12.45
CA SER A 143 6.87 4.24 11.38
C SER A 143 5.72 4.66 10.45
N PHE A 144 4.78 3.74 10.15
CA PHE A 144 3.57 4.06 9.40
C PHE A 144 2.68 5.05 10.17
N ILE A 145 2.48 4.86 11.48
CA ILE A 145 1.68 5.77 12.31
C ILE A 145 2.21 7.21 12.21
N GLN A 146 3.53 7.38 12.26
CA GLN A 146 4.16 8.69 12.15
C GLN A 146 4.03 9.31 10.76
N ALA A 147 4.13 8.51 9.70
CA ALA A 147 3.91 8.98 8.33
C ALA A 147 2.44 9.36 8.10
N LEU A 148 1.51 8.52 8.56
CA LEU A 148 0.07 8.77 8.47
C LEU A 148 -0.33 10.05 9.23
N ALA A 149 0.17 10.24 10.45
CA ALA A 149 -0.08 11.47 11.21
C ALA A 149 0.45 12.72 10.48
N ALA A 150 1.58 12.61 9.77
CA ALA A 150 2.16 13.74 9.03
C ALA A 150 1.32 14.10 7.82
N ARG A 151 0.81 13.09 7.11
CA ARG A 151 -0.09 13.32 6.00
C ARG A 151 -1.40 13.95 6.45
N ILE A 152 -1.98 13.42 7.52
CA ILE A 152 -3.19 13.98 8.13
C ILE A 152 -2.96 15.45 8.48
N ALA A 153 -1.85 15.77 9.18
CA ALA A 153 -1.53 17.14 9.55
C ALA A 153 -1.41 18.06 8.33
N ALA A 154 -0.77 17.61 7.24
CA ALA A 154 -0.64 18.39 6.01
C ALA A 154 -2.00 18.67 5.35
N ASP A 155 -2.87 17.67 5.24
CA ASP A 155 -4.16 17.80 4.54
C ASP A 155 -5.18 18.64 5.32
N ILE A 156 -5.17 18.56 6.67
CA ILE A 156 -6.11 19.32 7.52
C ILE A 156 -5.56 20.68 7.99
N CYS A 157 -4.32 21.02 7.65
CA CYS A 157 -3.67 22.23 8.15
C CYS A 157 -4.41 23.52 7.75
N ILE A 158 -4.69 23.72 6.45
CA ILE A 158 -5.31 24.96 5.96
C ILE A 158 -6.63 25.30 6.69
N PRO A 159 -7.62 24.38 6.78
CA PRO A 159 -8.90 24.73 7.40
C PRO A 159 -8.79 25.05 8.90
N LEU A 160 -7.73 24.59 9.59
CA LEU A 160 -7.54 24.83 11.02
C LEU A 160 -6.67 26.06 11.30
N THR A 161 -5.51 26.17 10.64
CA THR A 161 -4.52 27.21 10.98
C THR A 161 -4.59 28.43 10.07
N GLN A 162 -5.22 28.31 8.89
CA GLN A 162 -5.23 29.34 7.84
C GLN A 162 -3.82 29.78 7.38
N ASP A 163 -2.79 28.96 7.61
CA ASP A 163 -1.40 29.26 7.25
C ASP A 163 -0.82 28.24 6.26
N GLU A 164 -0.59 28.70 5.03
CA GLU A 164 0.01 27.92 3.94
C GLU A 164 1.48 27.51 4.22
N LYS A 165 2.20 28.28 5.05
CA LYS A 165 3.58 27.93 5.44
C LYS A 165 3.60 26.68 6.33
N VAL A 166 2.63 26.57 7.25
CA VAL A 166 2.51 25.39 8.10
C VAL A 166 2.17 24.17 7.23
N GLN A 167 1.29 24.32 6.24
CA GLN A 167 0.99 23.25 5.30
C GLN A 167 2.25 22.78 4.55
N THR A 168 3.04 23.71 4.01
CA THR A 168 4.29 23.39 3.29
C THR A 168 5.28 22.66 4.19
N ASN A 169 5.41 23.09 5.44
CA ASN A 169 6.28 22.45 6.43
C ASN A 169 5.80 21.03 6.80
N MET A 170 4.47 20.83 6.90
CA MET A 170 3.89 19.52 7.20
C MET A 170 4.02 18.55 6.02
N GLU A 171 3.87 19.03 4.79
CA GLU A 171 4.12 18.20 3.60
C GLU A 171 5.61 17.80 3.52
N ALA A 172 6.54 18.72 3.81
CA ALA A 172 7.96 18.38 3.91
C ALA A 172 8.26 17.36 5.03
N LEU A 173 7.59 17.47 6.18
CA LEU A 173 7.66 16.50 7.26
C LEU A 173 7.14 15.13 6.82
N TYR A 174 6.01 15.10 6.10
CA TYR A 174 5.40 13.88 5.56
C TYR A 174 6.38 13.14 4.63
N GLN A 175 6.92 13.82 3.62
CA GLN A 175 7.87 13.22 2.68
C GLN A 175 9.09 12.61 3.39
N ARG A 176 9.63 13.31 4.40
CA ARG A 176 10.75 12.79 5.20
C ARG A 176 10.37 11.56 6.01
N LYS A 177 9.20 11.57 6.66
CA LYS A 177 8.70 10.44 7.47
C LYS A 177 8.40 9.23 6.60
N LEU A 178 7.78 9.44 5.44
CA LEU A 178 7.48 8.40 4.47
C LEU A 178 8.77 7.73 3.95
N ALA A 179 9.78 8.52 3.55
CA ALA A 179 11.05 7.99 3.08
C ALA A 179 11.79 7.18 4.16
N ALA A 180 11.83 7.69 5.39
CA ALA A 180 12.44 6.98 6.52
C ALA A 180 11.68 5.69 6.87
N ALA A 181 10.35 5.75 6.84
CA ALA A 181 9.48 4.61 7.12
C ALA A 181 9.60 3.54 6.04
N GLY A 182 9.58 3.89 4.77
CA GLY A 182 9.79 2.95 3.66
C GLY A 182 11.18 2.30 3.70
N THR A 183 12.22 3.04 4.05
CA THR A 183 13.58 2.48 4.25
C THR A 183 13.62 1.51 5.42
N SER A 184 13.01 1.89 6.55
CA SER A 184 12.98 1.05 7.76
C SER A 184 12.18 -0.24 7.53
N ASP A 185 11.05 -0.14 6.84
CA ASP A 185 10.17 -1.26 6.55
C ASP A 185 10.79 -2.21 5.52
N GLY A 186 11.43 -1.68 4.48
CA GLY A 186 12.18 -2.46 3.50
C GLY A 186 13.35 -3.27 4.09
N ARG A 187 13.83 -2.91 5.29
CA ARG A 187 14.87 -3.66 6.03
C ARG A 187 14.31 -4.79 6.90
N GLN A 188 13.00 -4.92 7.07
CA GLN A 188 12.40 -5.99 7.87
C GLN A 188 12.42 -7.34 7.16
N GLY A 189 12.51 -7.33 5.83
CA GLY A 189 12.63 -8.53 5.00
C GLY A 189 14.00 -8.67 4.35
N ARG A 190 14.19 -9.79 3.64
CA ARG A 190 15.31 -9.95 2.72
C ARG A 190 15.12 -8.99 1.55
N SER A 191 16.16 -8.25 1.18
CA SER A 191 16.10 -7.37 0.02
C SER A 191 15.80 -8.17 -1.26
N GLU A 192 14.73 -7.80 -1.94
CA GLU A 192 14.45 -8.35 -3.26
C GLU A 192 15.53 -7.85 -4.23
N ARG A 193 16.28 -8.80 -4.80
CA ARG A 193 17.27 -8.47 -5.83
C ARG A 193 16.55 -8.30 -7.17
N THR A 194 16.34 -7.05 -7.59
CA THR A 194 15.87 -6.75 -8.94
C THR A 194 16.99 -7.04 -9.93
N ARG A 195 17.03 -8.26 -10.50
CA ARG A 195 17.89 -8.55 -11.66
C ARG A 195 17.13 -8.27 -12.94
N SER A 196 17.69 -7.40 -13.79
CA SER A 196 17.18 -7.15 -15.14
C SER A 196 17.59 -8.32 -16.05
N ASN A 197 16.63 -9.15 -16.48
CA ASN A 197 16.86 -10.21 -17.46
C ASN A 197 16.67 -9.72 -18.91
N SER A 198 16.61 -8.41 -19.16
CA SER A 198 16.26 -7.85 -20.47
C SER A 198 17.39 -7.85 -21.51
N LEU A 199 18.60 -8.33 -21.19
CA LEU A 199 19.76 -8.23 -22.08
C LEU A 199 20.25 -9.55 -22.70
N THR A 200 19.56 -10.67 -22.52
CA THR A 200 20.06 -11.98 -23.03
C THR A 200 19.61 -12.33 -24.46
N ARG A 201 19.33 -11.33 -25.31
CA ARG A 201 19.04 -11.58 -26.73
C ARG A 201 19.64 -10.49 -27.62
N VAL A 202 20.97 -10.36 -27.59
CA VAL A 202 21.72 -9.68 -28.65
C VAL A 202 22.73 -10.67 -29.23
N ARG A 203 22.37 -11.14 -30.44
CA ARG A 203 23.11 -11.97 -31.41
C ARG A 203 23.41 -13.41 -31.02
#